data_AF-A0A0M0WWA3-F1
#
_entry.id   AF-A0A0M0WWA3-F1
#
_cell.length_a   1.000
_cell.length_b   1.000
_cell.length_c   1.000
_cell.angle_alpha   90.00
_cell.angle_beta   90.00
_cell.angle_gamma   90.00
#
_symmetry.space_group_name_H-M   'P 1'
#
loop_
_entity.id
_entity.type
_entity.pdbx_description
1 polymer ?
#
loop_
_entity_poly.entity_id
_entity_poly.type
_entity_poly.pdbx_seq_one_letter_code
_entity_poly.pdbx_strand_id
1 'polypeptide(L)'
;MSMKKKIIIGTTLCLTVLGVTFAVPKINKYHEEKARIEAVVQEKEDLYNEYVDFLEGLTDSEDNLIDNAIEVIDVSNSALHSKIGALSRDGFALEDGLKVSEKGNEYLEKLEQIALENLNKYLTDILNDDNSVELYREIDYKIYDDFLNEENKLLVEEVKEELEILEKKEQEENDKRKAEREAEYEAEHGISWNEARVQAEKTLKSRVQTGMSKSEVTTMIGTPKDKFKSSEAEFWNYGDMVLTMKNGYVFDITYSY
;
A
#
# COMPACT_ATOMS: atom_id res chain seq x y z
N MET A 1 13.73 37.01 77.62
CA MET A 1 13.77 35.73 76.86
C MET A 1 15.23 35.39 76.60
N SER A 2 15.77 34.30 77.19
CA SER A 2 17.22 34.02 77.14
C SER A 2 17.66 33.66 75.72
N MET A 3 18.90 34.03 75.33
CA MET A 3 19.49 33.80 74.00
C MET A 3 19.30 32.35 73.51
N LYS A 4 19.33 31.37 74.42
CA LYS A 4 19.13 29.95 74.09
C LYS A 4 17.73 29.65 73.53
N LYS A 5 16.67 30.29 74.02
CA LYS A 5 15.30 30.11 73.50
C LYS A 5 15.11 30.72 72.10
N LYS A 6 15.82 31.81 71.78
CA LYS A 6 15.76 32.42 70.44
C LYS A 6 16.51 31.58 69.39
N ILE A 7 17.63 30.95 69.77
CA ILE A 7 18.39 30.07 68.89
C ILE A 7 17.61 28.80 68.55
N ILE A 8 16.98 28.16 69.54
CA ILE A 8 16.20 26.92 69.33
C ILE A 8 14.96 27.18 68.44
N ILE A 9 14.26 28.29 68.64
CA ILE A 9 13.10 28.63 67.80
C ILE A 9 13.55 28.97 66.37
N GLY A 10 14.68 29.67 66.21
CA GLY A 10 15.25 29.99 64.91
C GLY A 10 15.70 28.75 64.11
N THR A 11 16.36 27.77 64.74
CA THR A 11 16.78 26.53 64.06
C THR A 11 15.61 25.62 63.70
N THR A 12 14.58 25.50 64.55
CA THR A 12 13.39 24.70 64.24
C THR A 12 12.56 25.31 63.10
N LEU A 13 12.45 26.64 63.03
CA LEU A 13 11.77 27.34 61.94
C LEU A 13 12.55 27.20 60.61
N CYS A 14 13.88 27.26 60.67
CA CYS A 14 14.74 27.13 59.49
C CYS A 14 14.70 25.69 58.92
N LEU A 15 14.70 24.67 59.79
CA LEU A 15 14.59 23.26 59.39
C LEU A 15 13.23 22.90 58.78
N THR A 16 12.14 23.51 59.28
CA THR A 16 10.80 23.31 58.73
C THR A 16 10.62 24.02 57.40
N VAL A 17 11.11 25.26 57.26
CA VAL A 17 11.10 25.98 55.97
C VAL A 17 11.98 25.27 54.93
N LEU A 18 13.18 24.83 55.31
CA LEU A 18 14.06 24.05 54.42
C LEU A 18 13.41 22.71 54.02
N GLY A 19 12.84 21.96 54.96
CA GLY A 19 12.13 20.71 54.68
C GLY A 19 10.97 20.88 53.70
N VAL A 20 10.17 21.94 53.84
CA VAL A 20 9.07 22.25 52.91
C VAL A 20 9.62 22.68 51.53
N THR A 21 10.68 23.48 51.47
CA THR A 21 11.29 23.89 50.18
C THR A 21 11.92 22.73 49.40
N PHE A 22 12.42 21.68 50.07
CA PHE A 22 12.96 20.49 49.41
C PHE A 22 11.88 19.45 49.08
N ALA A 23 10.76 19.42 49.81
CA ALA A 23 9.67 18.48 49.58
C ALA A 23 8.75 18.91 48.43
N VAL A 24 8.43 20.20 48.32
CA VAL A 24 7.49 20.73 47.30
C VAL A 24 7.93 20.41 45.85
N PRO A 25 9.20 20.60 45.44
CA PRO A 25 9.64 20.24 44.09
C PRO A 25 9.55 18.74 43.79
N LYS A 26 9.81 17.88 44.79
CA LYS A 26 9.66 16.42 44.64
C LYS A 26 8.21 16.00 44.48
N ILE A 27 7.30 16.63 45.24
CA ILE A 27 5.86 16.37 45.16
C ILE A 27 5.31 16.84 43.81
N ASN A 28 5.70 18.03 43.33
CA ASN A 28 5.28 18.53 42.03
C ASN A 28 5.77 17.63 40.89
N LYS A 29 7.05 17.21 40.94
CA LYS A 29 7.61 16.26 39.98
C LYS A 29 6.83 14.94 39.95
N TYR A 30 6.44 14.42 41.12
CA TYR A 30 5.62 13.20 41.21
C TYR A 30 4.21 13.38 40.61
N HIS A 31 3.57 14.53 40.82
CA HIS A 31 2.25 14.80 40.23
C HIS A 31 2.31 14.98 38.71
N GLU A 32 3.32 15.68 38.20
CA GLU A 32 3.58 15.82 36.77
C GLU A 32 3.84 14.45 36.12
N GLU A 33 4.64 13.62 36.78
CA GLU A 33 4.96 12.28 36.30
C GLU A 33 3.71 11.38 36.30
N LYS A 34 2.93 11.39 37.38
CA LYS A 34 1.66 10.65 37.46
C LYS A 34 0.66 11.09 36.38
N ALA A 35 0.48 12.39 36.17
CA ALA A 35 -0.41 12.90 35.13
C ALA A 35 0.06 12.51 33.72
N ARG A 36 1.38 12.46 33.49
CA ARG A 36 1.96 11.97 32.23
C ARG A 36 1.66 10.48 32.03
N ILE A 37 1.79 9.67 33.08
CA ILE A 37 1.45 8.24 33.05
C ILE A 37 -0.03 8.04 32.71
N GLU A 38 -0.92 8.75 33.39
CA GLU A 38 -2.37 8.66 33.15
C GLU A 38 -2.74 9.07 31.73
N ALA A 39 -2.10 10.11 31.18
CA ALA A 39 -2.30 10.52 29.79
C ALA A 39 -1.85 9.45 28.78
N VAL A 40 -0.73 8.78 29.02
CA VAL A 40 -0.24 7.68 28.15
C VAL A 40 -1.15 6.45 28.24
N VAL A 41 -1.67 6.12 29.43
CA VAL A 41 -2.66 5.04 29.58
C VAL A 41 -3.93 5.38 28.79
N GLN A 42 -4.42 6.61 28.91
CA GLN A 42 -5.62 7.06 28.20
C GLN A 42 -5.43 7.03 26.69
N GLU A 43 -4.28 7.50 26.16
CA GLU A 43 -3.96 7.44 24.72
C GLU A 43 -4.02 6.00 24.18
N LYS A 44 -3.50 5.02 24.95
CA LYS A 44 -3.52 3.60 24.57
C LYS A 44 -4.93 2.98 24.68
N GLU A 45 -5.71 3.39 25.67
CA GLU A 45 -7.10 2.99 25.84
C GLU A 45 -8.00 3.54 24.73
N ASP A 46 -7.83 4.82 24.37
CA ASP A 46 -8.55 5.47 23.28
C ASP A 46 -8.24 4.79 21.95
N LEU A 47 -6.97 4.48 21.66
CA LEU A 47 -6.58 3.75 20.45
C LEU A 47 -7.27 2.37 20.35
N TYR A 48 -7.35 1.65 21.47
CA TYR A 48 -8.06 0.36 21.53
C TYR A 48 -9.56 0.53 21.29
N ASN A 49 -10.20 1.50 21.95
CA ASN A 49 -11.64 1.72 21.81
C ASN A 49 -12.01 2.21 20.42
N GLU A 50 -11.22 3.13 19.83
CA GLU A 50 -11.42 3.59 18.44
C GLU A 50 -11.35 2.43 17.45
N TYR A 51 -10.40 1.50 17.65
CA TYR A 51 -10.30 0.29 16.82
C TYR A 51 -11.52 -0.62 16.98
N VAL A 52 -11.99 -0.87 18.21
CA VAL A 52 -13.17 -1.69 18.47
C VAL A 52 -14.45 -1.06 17.91
N ASP A 53 -14.68 0.22 18.17
CA ASP A 53 -15.85 0.96 17.68
C ASP A 53 -15.91 0.93 16.14
N PHE A 54 -14.76 1.02 15.48
CA PHE A 54 -14.66 0.91 14.03
C PHE A 54 -15.05 -0.48 13.53
N LEU A 55 -14.54 -1.54 14.17
CA LEU A 55 -14.90 -2.92 13.82
C LEU A 55 -16.39 -3.18 13.99
N GLU A 56 -16.99 -2.70 15.09
CA GLU A 56 -18.43 -2.83 15.35
C GLU A 56 -19.24 -2.12 14.24
N GLY A 57 -18.83 -0.91 13.86
CA GLY A 57 -19.45 -0.16 12.77
C GLY A 57 -19.38 -0.86 11.40
N LEU A 58 -18.29 -1.59 11.12
CA LEU A 58 -18.17 -2.38 9.89
C LEU A 58 -19.05 -3.63 9.91
N THR A 59 -19.14 -4.33 11.05
CA THR A 59 -19.98 -5.54 11.17
C THR A 59 -21.48 -5.27 11.10
N ASP A 60 -21.92 -4.05 11.40
CA ASP A 60 -23.31 -3.62 11.30
C ASP A 60 -23.70 -3.16 9.88
N SER A 61 -22.73 -2.98 8.97
CA SER A 61 -22.98 -2.68 7.57
C SER A 61 -23.20 -3.98 6.78
N GLU A 62 -24.36 -4.13 6.12
CA GLU A 62 -24.63 -5.22 5.16
C GLU A 62 -23.79 -5.10 3.87
N ASP A 63 -22.85 -4.16 3.82
CA ASP A 63 -22.04 -3.90 2.64
C ASP A 63 -20.98 -5.00 2.43
N ASN A 64 -20.58 -5.10 1.17
CA ASN A 64 -19.73 -6.12 0.56
C ASN A 64 -18.66 -6.70 1.52
N LEU A 65 -18.73 -8.00 1.79
CA LEU A 65 -17.77 -8.77 2.61
C LEU A 65 -16.30 -8.44 2.26
N ILE A 66 -16.06 -8.15 0.97
CA ILE A 66 -14.78 -7.76 0.39
C ILE A 66 -14.30 -6.40 0.91
N ASP A 67 -15.12 -5.37 0.83
CA ASP A 67 -14.76 -4.01 1.23
C ASP A 67 -14.50 -3.98 2.75
N ASN A 68 -15.34 -4.70 3.51
CA ASN A 68 -15.17 -4.89 4.94
C ASN A 68 -13.88 -5.66 5.28
N ALA A 69 -13.52 -6.71 4.53
CA ALA A 69 -12.29 -7.46 4.76
C ALA A 69 -11.03 -6.60 4.53
N ILE A 70 -11.01 -5.84 3.42
CA ILE A 70 -9.91 -4.95 3.08
C ILE A 70 -9.75 -3.84 4.13
N GLU A 71 -10.87 -3.26 4.55
CA GLU A 71 -10.89 -2.17 5.52
C GLU A 71 -10.46 -2.65 6.92
N VAL A 72 -10.88 -3.85 7.33
CA VAL A 72 -10.40 -4.47 8.56
C VAL A 72 -8.90 -4.78 8.50
N ILE A 73 -8.38 -5.31 7.38
CA ILE A 73 -6.94 -5.56 7.22
C ILE A 73 -6.15 -4.25 7.34
N ASP A 74 -6.58 -3.19 6.67
CA ASP A 74 -5.92 -1.88 6.67
C ASP A 74 -5.90 -1.27 8.09
N VAL A 75 -7.05 -1.27 8.76
CA VAL A 75 -7.15 -0.69 10.11
C VAL A 75 -6.44 -1.56 11.16
N SER A 76 -6.43 -2.88 11.00
CA SER A 76 -5.62 -3.78 11.84
C SER A 76 -4.12 -3.47 11.72
N ASN A 77 -3.63 -3.27 10.49
CA ASN A 77 -2.23 -2.89 10.25
C ASN A 77 -1.90 -1.50 10.80
N SER A 78 -2.78 -0.52 10.61
CA SER A 78 -2.64 0.83 11.19
C SER A 78 -2.59 0.80 12.72
N ALA A 79 -3.40 -0.05 13.35
CA ALA A 79 -3.41 -0.24 14.80
C ALA A 79 -2.09 -0.86 15.30
N LEU A 80 -1.58 -1.89 14.63
CA LEU A 80 -0.28 -2.50 14.93
C LEU A 80 0.89 -1.51 14.75
N HIS A 81 0.81 -0.68 13.71
CA HIS A 81 1.81 0.36 13.48
C HIS A 81 1.77 1.45 14.57
N SER A 82 0.58 1.85 15.00
CA SER A 82 0.34 2.80 16.08
C SER A 82 0.85 2.27 17.43
N LYS A 83 0.69 0.97 17.70
CA LYS A 83 1.28 0.30 18.87
C LYS A 83 2.80 0.46 18.92
N ILE A 84 3.51 0.27 17.81
CA ILE A 84 4.96 0.46 17.75
C ILE A 84 5.35 1.92 18.00
N GLY A 85 4.56 2.85 17.47
CA GLY A 85 4.71 4.29 17.76
C GLY A 85 4.58 4.60 19.26
N ALA A 86 3.56 4.04 19.92
CA ALA A 86 3.34 4.20 21.35
C ALA A 86 4.49 3.59 22.18
N LEU A 87 4.93 2.37 21.85
CA LEU A 87 6.04 1.70 22.54
C LEU A 87 7.39 2.42 22.35
N SER A 88 7.62 3.01 21.17
CA SER A 88 8.86 3.74 20.87
C SER A 88 8.94 5.08 21.62
N ARG A 89 7.79 5.72 21.90
CA ARG A 89 7.69 6.93 22.73
C ARG A 89 7.98 6.65 24.20
N ASP A 90 7.60 5.47 24.70
CA ASP A 90 7.90 5.02 26.06
C ASP A 90 9.42 4.86 26.30
N GLY A 91 10.18 4.49 25.26
CA GLY A 91 11.64 4.29 25.32
C GLY A 91 12.47 5.54 25.65
N PHE A 92 11.91 6.75 25.54
CA PHE A 92 12.61 8.01 25.89
C PHE A 92 12.46 8.40 27.38
N ALA A 93 11.70 7.65 28.17
CA ALA A 93 11.54 7.90 29.60
C ALA A 93 12.43 6.95 30.42
N LEU A 94 13.61 7.44 30.86
CA LEU A 94 14.44 7.05 32.02
C LEU A 94 14.30 5.62 32.57
N GLU A 95 15.42 4.90 32.75
CA GLU A 95 15.67 3.57 33.40
C GLU A 95 14.62 2.91 34.34
N ASP A 96 13.70 3.64 34.98
CA ASP A 96 12.52 3.13 35.72
C ASP A 96 11.21 3.08 34.88
N GLY A 97 11.27 3.49 33.61
CA GLY A 97 10.17 3.57 32.64
C GLY A 97 9.57 2.23 32.24
N LEU A 98 10.20 1.12 32.63
CA LEU A 98 9.70 -0.25 32.42
C LEU A 98 8.34 -0.54 33.10
N LYS A 99 7.84 0.34 33.99
CA LYS A 99 6.54 0.17 34.70
C LYS A 99 5.47 1.21 34.35
N VAL A 100 5.73 2.09 33.38
CA VAL A 100 4.99 3.35 33.24
C VAL A 100 3.54 3.17 32.74
N SER A 101 3.12 2.04 32.19
CA SER A 101 1.69 1.74 32.09
C SER A 101 1.42 0.25 31.89
N GLU A 102 1.56 -0.61 32.91
CA GLU A 102 1.13 -2.02 32.78
C GLU A 102 -0.30 -2.10 32.23
N LYS A 103 -1.23 -1.31 32.79
CA LYS A 103 -2.60 -1.16 32.28
C LYS A 103 -2.68 -0.64 30.83
N GLY A 104 -1.84 0.32 30.45
CA GLY A 104 -1.81 0.83 29.07
C GLY A 104 -1.29 -0.21 28.09
N ASN A 105 -0.32 -1.03 28.52
CA ASN A 105 0.24 -2.10 27.71
C ASN A 105 -0.77 -3.25 27.56
N GLU A 106 -1.62 -3.51 28.56
CA GLU A 106 -2.75 -4.44 28.43
C GLU A 106 -3.70 -4.04 27.29
N TYR A 107 -3.98 -2.75 27.07
CA TYR A 107 -4.79 -2.30 25.93
C TYR A 107 -4.07 -2.53 24.59
N LEU A 108 -2.76 -2.32 24.54
CA LEU A 108 -1.96 -2.60 23.34
C LEU A 108 -1.86 -4.10 23.03
N GLU A 109 -1.79 -4.95 24.05
CA GLU A 109 -1.82 -6.42 23.90
C GLU A 109 -3.19 -6.88 23.39
N LYS A 110 -4.29 -6.35 23.94
CA LYS A 110 -5.64 -6.65 23.44
C LYS A 110 -5.85 -6.17 22.00
N LEU A 111 -5.38 -4.97 21.68
CA LEU A 111 -5.43 -4.42 20.33
C LEU A 111 -4.70 -5.33 19.35
N GLU A 112 -3.47 -5.76 19.68
CA GLU A 112 -2.71 -6.70 18.85
C GLU A 112 -3.43 -8.03 18.69
N GLN A 113 -3.95 -8.60 19.77
CA GLN A 113 -4.67 -9.87 19.71
C GLN A 113 -5.88 -9.78 18.77
N ILE A 114 -6.74 -8.77 18.94
CA ILE A 114 -7.95 -8.62 18.11
C ILE A 114 -7.57 -8.31 16.65
N ALA A 115 -6.53 -7.50 16.41
CA ALA A 115 -6.02 -7.24 15.06
C ALA A 115 -5.55 -8.52 14.36
N LEU A 116 -4.76 -9.36 15.03
CA LEU A 116 -4.26 -10.61 14.48
C LEU A 116 -5.38 -11.64 14.26
N GLU A 117 -6.33 -11.74 15.20
CA GLU A 117 -7.50 -12.62 15.09
C GLU A 117 -8.37 -12.22 13.88
N ASN A 118 -8.58 -10.93 13.68
CA ASN A 118 -9.31 -10.44 12.52
C ASN A 118 -8.56 -10.69 11.21
N LEU A 119 -7.25 -10.41 11.16
CA LEU A 119 -6.42 -10.72 9.99
C LEU A 119 -6.53 -12.21 9.61
N ASN A 120 -6.40 -13.11 10.59
CA ASN A 120 -6.56 -14.55 10.39
C ASN A 120 -7.95 -14.89 9.83
N LYS A 121 -9.01 -14.36 10.44
CA LYS A 121 -10.38 -14.62 10.02
C LYS A 121 -10.60 -14.22 8.57
N TYR A 122 -10.26 -12.97 8.22
CA TYR A 122 -10.53 -12.47 6.88
C TYR A 122 -9.66 -13.16 5.83
N LEU A 123 -8.37 -13.38 6.08
CA LEU A 123 -7.51 -14.17 5.18
C LEU A 123 -8.08 -15.58 4.93
N THR A 124 -8.62 -16.21 5.97
CA THR A 124 -9.30 -17.51 5.84
C THR A 124 -10.57 -17.41 5.01
N ASP A 125 -11.40 -16.38 5.23
CA ASP A 125 -12.63 -16.17 4.46
C ASP A 125 -12.31 -15.96 2.97
N ILE A 126 -11.23 -15.23 2.66
CA ILE A 126 -10.72 -14.98 1.31
C ILE A 126 -10.26 -16.28 0.64
N LEU A 127 -9.46 -17.10 1.34
CA LEU A 127 -9.00 -18.41 0.86
C LEU A 127 -10.14 -19.37 0.52
N ASN A 128 -11.27 -19.23 1.21
CA ASN A 128 -12.46 -20.06 0.97
C ASN A 128 -13.38 -19.49 -0.12
N ASP A 129 -13.11 -18.30 -0.68
CA ASP A 129 -13.89 -17.71 -1.77
C ASP A 129 -13.23 -17.97 -3.13
N ASP A 130 -13.86 -18.85 -3.92
CA ASP A 130 -13.43 -19.29 -5.25
C ASP A 130 -13.36 -18.16 -6.31
N ASN A 131 -13.89 -16.96 -6.05
CA ASN A 131 -14.03 -15.89 -7.07
C ASN A 131 -13.19 -14.62 -6.82
N SER A 132 -12.20 -14.66 -5.93
CA SER A 132 -11.64 -13.45 -5.33
C SER A 132 -10.28 -12.99 -5.88
N VAL A 133 -9.96 -13.22 -7.17
CA VAL A 133 -8.70 -12.76 -7.80
C VAL A 133 -8.43 -11.26 -7.56
N GLU A 134 -9.47 -10.44 -7.66
CA GLU A 134 -9.39 -9.00 -7.40
C GLU A 134 -9.08 -8.69 -5.93
N LEU A 135 -9.65 -9.49 -5.01
CA LEU A 135 -9.43 -9.41 -3.56
C LEU A 135 -7.99 -9.75 -3.19
N TYR A 136 -7.46 -10.82 -3.75
CA TYR A 136 -6.08 -11.25 -3.54
C TYR A 136 -5.07 -10.18 -3.99
N ARG A 137 -5.31 -9.54 -5.15
CA ARG A 137 -4.46 -8.44 -5.64
C ARG A 137 -4.49 -7.22 -4.73
N GLU A 138 -5.65 -6.84 -4.20
CA GLU A 138 -5.75 -5.66 -3.32
C GLU A 138 -5.09 -5.89 -1.95
N ILE A 139 -5.11 -7.13 -1.47
CA ILE A 139 -4.55 -7.51 -0.18
C ILE A 139 -3.03 -7.58 -0.19
N ASP A 140 -2.43 -8.08 -1.28
CA ASP A 140 -0.97 -8.15 -1.42
C ASP A 140 -0.29 -6.77 -1.20
N TYR A 141 -0.96 -5.68 -1.58
CA TYR A 141 -0.45 -4.32 -1.36
C TYR A 141 -0.66 -3.75 0.05
N LYS A 142 -1.55 -4.35 0.84
CA LYS A 142 -1.98 -3.80 2.14
C LYS A 142 -1.41 -4.54 3.34
N ILE A 143 -0.78 -5.70 3.12
CA ILE A 143 -0.20 -6.51 4.19
C ILE A 143 1.27 -6.15 4.43
N TYR A 144 1.59 -5.82 5.69
CA TYR A 144 2.95 -5.53 6.12
C TYR A 144 3.53 -6.73 6.88
N ASP A 145 4.55 -7.38 6.30
CA ASP A 145 5.23 -8.56 6.87
C ASP A 145 5.71 -8.36 8.32
N ASP A 146 6.07 -7.12 8.69
CA ASP A 146 6.61 -6.77 10.00
C ASP A 146 5.62 -7.02 11.16
N PHE A 147 4.32 -7.14 10.87
CA PHE A 147 3.27 -7.27 11.88
C PHE A 147 2.56 -8.62 11.89
N LEU A 148 2.95 -9.53 10.99
CA LEU A 148 2.33 -10.85 10.88
C LEU A 148 2.95 -11.83 11.87
N ASN A 149 2.09 -12.58 12.56
CA ASN A 149 2.54 -13.77 13.27
C ASN A 149 2.76 -14.94 12.28
N GLU A 150 3.32 -16.06 12.74
CA GLU A 150 3.63 -17.19 11.86
C GLU A 150 2.39 -17.81 11.18
N GLU A 151 1.23 -17.78 11.82
CA GLU A 151 -0.03 -18.25 11.24
C GLU A 151 -0.49 -17.30 10.11
N ASN A 152 -0.49 -15.99 10.36
CA ASN A 152 -0.85 -15.00 9.34
C ASN A 152 0.10 -15.09 8.12
N LYS A 153 1.41 -15.26 8.35
CA LYS A 153 2.38 -15.41 7.25
C LYS A 153 2.07 -16.61 6.36
N LEU A 154 1.72 -17.75 6.97
CA LEU A 154 1.35 -18.94 6.22
C LEU A 154 0.10 -18.70 5.37
N LEU A 155 -0.92 -18.06 5.94
CA LEU A 155 -2.14 -17.72 5.21
C LEU A 155 -1.86 -16.75 4.05
N VAL A 156 -0.99 -15.75 4.27
CA VAL A 156 -0.60 -14.79 3.21
C VAL A 156 0.14 -15.47 2.07
N GLU A 157 1.03 -16.43 2.38
CA GLU A 157 1.70 -17.19 1.33
C GLU A 157 0.73 -18.11 0.58
N GLU A 158 -0.21 -18.75 1.27
CA GLU A 158 -1.27 -19.56 0.64
C GLU A 158 -2.16 -18.72 -0.30
N VAL A 159 -2.53 -17.51 0.15
CA VAL A 159 -3.24 -16.49 -0.64
C VAL A 159 -2.47 -16.17 -1.93
N LYS A 160 -1.16 -15.92 -1.84
CA LYS A 160 -0.31 -15.60 -2.99
C LYS A 160 -0.20 -16.77 -3.98
N GLU A 161 -0.05 -17.98 -3.47
CA GLU A 161 0.01 -19.19 -4.31
C GLU A 161 -1.29 -19.38 -5.09
N GLU A 162 -2.45 -19.22 -4.45
CA GLU A 162 -3.75 -19.37 -5.12
C GLU A 162 -3.97 -18.25 -6.16
N LEU A 163 -3.55 -17.02 -5.87
CA LEU A 163 -3.56 -15.93 -6.84
C LEU A 163 -2.75 -16.27 -8.09
N GLU A 164 -1.52 -16.79 -7.94
CA GLU A 164 -0.68 -17.18 -9.08
C GLU A 164 -1.37 -18.26 -9.95
N ILE A 165 -2.02 -19.23 -9.30
CA ILE A 165 -2.78 -20.29 -10.00
C ILE A 165 -3.94 -19.69 -10.79
N LEU A 166 -4.70 -18.76 -10.20
CA LEU A 166 -5.85 -18.13 -10.85
C LEU A 166 -5.44 -17.22 -12.00
N GLU A 167 -4.39 -16.42 -11.85
CA GLU A 167 -3.86 -15.57 -12.94
C GLU A 167 -3.40 -16.41 -14.13
N LYS A 168 -2.75 -17.55 -13.86
CA LYS A 168 -2.34 -18.47 -14.91
C LYS A 168 -3.54 -19.08 -15.64
N LYS A 169 -4.59 -19.49 -14.92
CA LYS A 169 -5.84 -20.00 -15.53
C LYS A 169 -6.51 -18.93 -16.40
N GLU A 170 -6.59 -17.69 -15.91
CA GLU A 170 -7.16 -16.57 -16.68
C GLU A 170 -6.37 -16.32 -17.96
N GLN A 171 -5.03 -16.34 -17.87
CA GLN A 171 -4.15 -16.19 -19.03
C GLN A 171 -4.34 -17.32 -20.04
N GLU A 172 -4.40 -18.58 -19.59
CA GLU A 172 -4.65 -19.74 -20.45
C GLU A 172 -6.02 -19.66 -21.15
N GLU A 173 -7.07 -19.21 -20.45
CA GLU A 173 -8.39 -19.00 -21.04
C GLU A 173 -8.39 -17.86 -22.06
N ASN A 174 -7.69 -16.75 -21.77
CA ASN A 174 -7.51 -15.64 -22.70
C ASN A 174 -6.80 -16.07 -23.98
N ASP A 175 -5.73 -16.85 -23.84
CA ASP A 175 -4.97 -17.39 -24.97
C ASP A 175 -5.82 -18.37 -25.79
N LYS A 176 -6.62 -19.22 -25.13
CA LYS A 176 -7.57 -20.10 -25.80
C LYS A 176 -8.63 -19.31 -26.58
N ARG A 177 -9.27 -18.31 -25.96
CA ARG A 177 -10.26 -17.43 -26.62
C ARG A 177 -9.66 -16.67 -27.80
N LYS A 178 -8.40 -16.26 -27.70
CA LYS A 178 -7.67 -15.64 -28.80
C LYS A 178 -7.44 -16.63 -29.95
N ALA A 179 -6.97 -17.84 -29.65
CA ALA A 179 -6.75 -18.88 -30.64
C ALA A 179 -8.06 -19.31 -31.33
N GLU A 180 -9.17 -19.42 -30.60
CA GLU A 180 -10.50 -19.72 -31.15
C GLU A 180 -10.96 -18.64 -32.13
N ARG A 181 -10.82 -17.35 -31.77
CA ARG A 181 -11.14 -16.23 -32.67
C ARG A 181 -10.25 -16.19 -33.91
N GLU A 182 -8.95 -16.46 -33.74
CA GLU A 182 -8.04 -16.56 -34.87
C GLU A 182 -8.47 -17.69 -35.81
N ALA A 183 -8.77 -18.88 -35.28
CA ALA A 183 -9.24 -20.03 -36.06
C ALA A 183 -10.59 -19.79 -36.76
N GLU A 184 -11.54 -19.14 -36.09
CA GLU A 184 -12.84 -18.75 -36.67
C GLU A 184 -12.63 -17.79 -37.86
N TYR A 185 -11.75 -16.82 -37.70
CA TYR A 185 -11.37 -15.91 -38.77
C TYR A 185 -10.75 -16.65 -39.97
N GLU A 186 -9.84 -17.61 -39.73
CA GLU A 186 -9.25 -18.39 -40.82
C GLU A 186 -10.29 -19.25 -41.53
N ALA A 187 -11.23 -19.82 -40.79
CA ALA A 187 -12.32 -20.61 -41.35
C ALA A 187 -13.28 -19.77 -42.20
N GLU A 188 -13.57 -18.53 -41.78
CA GLU A 188 -14.46 -17.62 -42.51
C GLU A 188 -13.80 -17.02 -43.76
N HIS A 189 -12.53 -16.64 -43.68
CA HIS A 189 -11.85 -15.88 -44.74
C HIS A 189 -10.84 -16.69 -45.57
N GLY A 190 -10.52 -17.91 -45.16
CA GLY A 190 -9.59 -18.80 -45.86
C GLY A 190 -8.13 -18.34 -45.85
N ILE A 191 -7.79 -17.36 -44.99
CA ILE A 191 -6.44 -16.84 -44.75
C ILE A 191 -6.22 -16.68 -43.26
N SER A 192 -4.99 -16.84 -42.79
CA SER A 192 -4.70 -16.64 -41.37
C SER A 192 -4.89 -15.18 -40.94
N TRP A 193 -5.21 -14.95 -39.66
CA TRP A 193 -5.29 -13.59 -39.11
C TRP A 193 -4.00 -12.79 -39.32
N ASN A 194 -2.85 -13.47 -39.19
CA ASN A 194 -1.55 -12.87 -39.46
C ASN A 194 -1.36 -12.50 -40.93
N GLU A 195 -1.75 -13.36 -41.87
CA GLU A 195 -1.70 -13.04 -43.29
C GLU A 195 -2.62 -11.87 -43.64
N ALA A 196 -3.84 -11.84 -43.11
CA ALA A 196 -4.76 -10.73 -43.29
C ALA A 196 -4.19 -9.41 -42.75
N ARG A 197 -3.58 -9.44 -41.55
CA ARG A 197 -2.90 -8.28 -40.95
C ARG A 197 -1.75 -7.78 -41.84
N VAL A 198 -0.92 -8.69 -42.35
CA VAL A 198 0.20 -8.34 -43.24
C VAL A 198 -0.31 -7.77 -44.57
N GLN A 199 -1.38 -8.33 -45.14
CA GLN A 199 -1.99 -7.81 -46.36
C GLN A 199 -2.62 -6.42 -46.15
N ALA A 200 -3.30 -6.20 -45.03
CA ALA A 200 -3.84 -4.91 -44.64
C ALA A 200 -2.73 -3.88 -44.43
N GLU A 201 -1.67 -4.24 -43.71
CA GLU A 201 -0.49 -3.39 -43.49
C GLU A 201 0.16 -2.99 -44.82
N LYS A 202 0.35 -3.95 -45.74
CA LYS A 202 0.87 -3.69 -47.08
C LYS A 202 -0.04 -2.75 -47.89
N THR A 203 -1.35 -2.91 -47.76
CA THR A 203 -2.36 -2.07 -48.44
C THR A 203 -2.37 -0.65 -47.88
N LEU A 204 -2.18 -0.47 -46.56
CA LEU A 204 -2.09 0.84 -45.95
C LEU A 204 -0.76 1.52 -46.29
N LYS A 205 0.37 0.79 -46.28
CA LYS A 205 1.68 1.30 -46.70
C LYS A 205 1.70 1.76 -48.15
N SER A 206 1.03 1.06 -49.06
CA SER A 206 0.95 1.47 -50.48
C SER A 206 0.10 2.73 -50.71
N ARG A 207 -0.70 3.13 -49.73
CA ARG A 207 -1.49 4.38 -49.75
C ARG A 207 -0.71 5.60 -49.25
N VAL A 208 0.45 5.42 -48.63
CA VAL A 208 1.30 6.53 -48.22
C VAL A 208 1.85 7.23 -49.46
N GLN A 209 1.79 8.56 -49.47
CA GLN A 209 2.22 9.39 -50.60
C GLN A 209 3.10 10.54 -50.12
N THR A 210 3.96 11.02 -51.02
CA THR A 210 4.72 12.25 -50.80
C THR A 210 3.77 13.43 -50.55
N GLY A 211 4.11 14.28 -49.59
CA GLY A 211 3.29 15.40 -49.16
C GLY A 211 2.34 15.10 -48.00
N MET A 212 2.16 13.83 -47.60
CA MET A 212 1.41 13.51 -46.38
C MET A 212 2.14 14.02 -45.13
N SER A 213 1.41 14.59 -44.18
CA SER A 213 1.95 15.04 -42.90
C SER A 213 2.31 13.86 -41.99
N LYS A 214 3.18 14.11 -41.01
CA LYS A 214 3.50 13.15 -39.94
C LYS A 214 2.23 12.55 -39.30
N SER A 215 1.23 13.39 -39.01
CA SER A 215 -0.01 12.95 -38.37
C SER A 215 -0.79 12.00 -39.27
N GLU A 216 -0.98 12.37 -40.55
CA GLU A 216 -1.71 11.53 -41.52
C GLU A 216 -1.05 10.16 -41.67
N VAL A 217 0.28 10.12 -41.75
CA VAL A 217 1.04 8.86 -41.80
C VAL A 217 0.85 8.05 -40.53
N THR A 218 1.02 8.64 -39.34
CA THR A 218 0.86 7.89 -38.09
C THR A 218 -0.56 7.39 -37.86
N THR A 219 -1.57 8.14 -38.31
CA THR A 219 -2.96 7.69 -38.24
C THR A 219 -3.23 6.55 -39.22
N MET A 220 -2.60 6.57 -40.40
CA MET A 220 -2.84 5.58 -41.45
C MET A 220 -2.13 4.25 -41.22
N ILE A 221 -0.84 4.28 -40.87
CA ILE A 221 0.01 3.07 -40.78
C ILE A 221 0.62 2.86 -39.39
N GLY A 222 0.25 3.70 -38.42
CA GLY A 222 0.77 3.61 -37.05
C GLY A 222 2.13 4.28 -36.87
N THR A 223 2.68 4.10 -35.66
CA THR A 223 4.00 4.62 -35.28
C THR A 223 5.10 3.79 -35.95
N PRO A 224 6.17 4.42 -36.50
CA PRO A 224 7.29 3.65 -37.05
C PRO A 224 8.00 2.86 -35.96
N LYS A 225 8.63 1.75 -36.35
CA LYS A 225 9.44 0.90 -35.46
C LYS A 225 10.64 1.67 -34.94
N ASP A 226 11.32 2.37 -35.85
CA ASP A 226 12.48 3.20 -35.53
C ASP A 226 12.38 4.57 -36.19
N LYS A 227 13.00 5.56 -35.54
CA LYS A 227 13.16 6.93 -36.06
C LYS A 227 14.61 7.33 -35.98
N PHE A 228 15.16 7.79 -37.09
CA PHE A 228 16.48 8.41 -37.15
C PHE A 228 16.34 9.86 -37.61
N LYS A 229 17.21 10.75 -37.13
CA LYS A 229 17.15 12.18 -37.48
C LYS A 229 18.53 12.68 -37.89
N SER A 230 18.58 13.37 -39.03
CA SER A 230 19.73 14.14 -39.48
C SER A 230 19.46 15.65 -39.37
N SER A 231 20.45 16.47 -39.72
CA SER A 231 20.30 17.92 -39.81
C SER A 231 19.29 18.36 -40.88
N GLU A 232 18.97 17.49 -41.86
CA GLU A 232 18.18 17.85 -43.04
C GLU A 232 16.83 17.14 -43.11
N ALA A 233 16.68 15.98 -42.46
CA ALA A 233 15.49 15.15 -42.54
C ALA A 233 15.34 14.22 -41.33
N GLU A 234 14.14 13.69 -41.14
CA GLU A 234 13.88 12.53 -40.28
C GLU A 234 13.60 11.31 -41.15
N PHE A 235 14.04 10.13 -40.72
CA PHE A 235 13.84 8.86 -41.42
C PHE A 235 13.03 7.95 -40.51
N TRP A 236 11.88 7.52 -40.99
CA TRP A 236 10.94 6.68 -40.24
C TRP A 236 10.91 5.29 -40.84
N ASN A 237 11.31 4.29 -40.07
CA ASN A 237 11.45 2.91 -40.52
C ASN A 237 10.24 2.08 -40.08
N TYR A 238 9.59 1.44 -41.05
CA TYR A 238 8.46 0.53 -40.86
C TYR A 238 8.80 -0.94 -41.21
N GLY A 239 10.09 -1.25 -41.37
CA GLY A 239 10.63 -2.56 -41.74
C GLY A 239 11.02 -2.62 -43.22
N ASP A 240 10.02 -2.83 -44.08
CA ASP A 240 10.14 -2.90 -45.54
C ASP A 240 9.97 -1.54 -46.24
N MET A 241 9.74 -0.48 -45.47
CA MET A 241 9.52 0.88 -45.96
C MET A 241 10.20 1.89 -45.04
N VAL A 242 10.95 2.81 -45.64
CA VAL A 242 11.55 3.97 -44.98
C VAL A 242 10.96 5.23 -45.58
N LEU A 243 10.37 6.06 -44.72
CA LEU A 243 9.87 7.38 -45.10
C LEU A 243 10.91 8.44 -44.73
N THR A 244 11.33 9.23 -45.72
CA THR A 244 12.12 10.43 -45.47
C THR A 244 11.16 11.59 -45.24
N MET A 245 11.17 12.16 -44.04
CA MET A 245 10.33 13.27 -43.62
C MET A 245 11.13 14.58 -43.65
N LYS A 246 10.62 15.59 -44.35
CA LYS A 246 11.20 16.93 -44.39
C LYS A 246 10.14 17.96 -44.02
N ASN A 247 10.47 18.86 -43.09
CA ASN A 247 9.56 19.92 -42.61
C ASN A 247 8.18 19.40 -42.15
N GLY A 248 8.11 18.18 -41.62
CA GLY A 248 6.86 17.60 -41.13
C GLY A 248 6.04 16.80 -42.15
N TYR A 249 6.54 16.63 -43.37
CA TYR A 249 5.84 15.92 -44.46
C TYR A 249 6.70 14.83 -45.08
N VAL A 250 6.07 13.80 -45.65
CA VAL A 250 6.72 12.76 -46.44
C VAL A 250 7.36 13.40 -47.67
N PHE A 251 8.67 13.41 -47.71
CA PHE A 251 9.45 13.91 -48.83
C PHE A 251 9.79 12.82 -49.83
N ASP A 252 10.16 11.63 -49.33
CA ASP A 252 10.53 10.48 -50.16
C ASP A 252 10.13 9.16 -49.49
N ILE A 253 9.91 8.12 -50.29
CA ILE A 253 9.48 6.79 -49.88
C ILE A 253 10.43 5.76 -50.49
N THR A 254 11.20 5.07 -49.65
CA THR A 254 12.11 4.00 -50.08
C THR A 254 11.58 2.66 -49.58
N TYR A 255 11.48 1.67 -50.46
CA TYR A 255 11.13 0.29 -50.10
C TYR A 255 12.37 -0.59 -50.04
N SER A 256 12.52 -1.35 -48.96
CA SER A 256 13.53 -2.40 -48.83
C SER A 256 13.00 -3.66 -49.51
N TYR A 257 13.64 -4.09 -50.61
CA TYR A 257 13.37 -5.38 -51.26
C TYR A 257 14.08 -6.52 -50.56
#